data_AF-A0A2V6SIB3-F1
#
_entry.id   AF-A0A2V6SIB3-F1
#
_cell.length_a   1.000
_cell.length_b   1.000
_cell.length_c   1.000
_cell.angle_alpha   90.00
_cell.angle_beta   90.00
_cell.angle_gamma   90.00
#
_symmetry.space_group_name_H-M   'P 1'
#
loop_
_entity.id
_entity.type
_entity.pdbx_description
1 polymer ?
#
loop_
_entity_poly.entity_id
_entity_poly.type
_entity_poly.pdbx_seq_one_letter_code
_entity_poly.pdbx_strand_id
1 'polypeptide(L)'
;MVGGATSEGGNVWAWARRVLALPERDGAVEEALAAAEPDGHGLTALPFLAGERSTGWHEDARAALTGLGLATTAPDMLRALLEGVAFRLGAVYERLAPLASSDHTVVATGGALARSPT
;
A
#
# COMPACT_ATOMS: atom_id res chain seq x y z
N MET A 1 16.64 -17.08 -10.55
CA MET A 1 15.95 -15.79 -10.37
C MET A 1 15.25 -15.86 -9.02
N VAL A 2 15.48 -14.90 -8.11
CA VAL A 2 14.83 -14.81 -6.79
C VAL A 2 13.81 -13.67 -6.82
N GLY A 3 12.74 -13.76 -6.04
CA GLY A 3 11.71 -12.73 -5.99
C GLY A 3 10.67 -13.00 -4.91
N GLY A 4 9.86 -11.98 -4.61
CA GLY A 4 8.67 -12.08 -3.75
C GLY A 4 7.44 -11.62 -4.52
N ALA A 5 6.29 -12.19 -4.19
CA ALA A 5 5.03 -11.87 -4.83
C ALA A 5 4.04 -11.29 -3.81
N THR A 6 3.43 -10.16 -4.13
CA THR A 6 2.37 -9.55 -3.31
C THR A 6 1.03 -9.68 -4.03
N SER A 7 -0.03 -10.09 -3.32
CA SER A 7 -1.39 -10.05 -3.87
C SER A 7 -1.90 -8.61 -4.02
N GLU A 8 -1.29 -7.70 -3.28
CA GLU A 8 -1.73 -6.34 -3.08
C GLU A 8 -0.81 -5.35 -3.77
N GLY A 9 -1.43 -4.36 -4.41
CA GLY A 9 -0.84 -3.28 -5.17
C GLY A 9 -1.92 -2.29 -5.59
N GLY A 10 -2.08 -2.04 -6.89
CA GLY A 10 -3.12 -1.14 -7.40
C GLY A 10 -4.57 -1.58 -7.16
N ASN A 11 -4.80 -2.86 -6.85
CA ASN A 11 -6.12 -3.37 -6.47
C ASN A 11 -6.59 -2.83 -5.11
N VAL A 12 -5.68 -2.55 -4.17
CA VAL A 12 -6.01 -1.95 -2.86
C VAL A 12 -6.61 -0.57 -3.05
N TRP A 13 -6.01 0.25 -3.92
CA TRP A 13 -6.56 1.55 -4.32
C TRP A 13 -7.98 1.42 -4.87
N ALA A 14 -8.17 0.55 -5.86
CA ALA A 14 -9.47 0.37 -6.52
C ALA A 14 -10.54 -0.14 -5.54
N TRP A 15 -10.16 -1.06 -4.64
CA TRP A 15 -11.04 -1.57 -3.60
C TRP A 15 -11.40 -0.47 -2.60
N ALA A 16 -10.42 0.26 -2.07
CA ALA A 16 -10.62 1.29 -1.05
C ALA A 16 -11.44 2.46 -1.59
N ARG A 17 -11.17 2.93 -2.81
CA ARG A 17 -11.95 3.98 -3.46
C ARG A 17 -13.43 3.64 -3.53
N ARG A 18 -13.75 2.40 -3.90
CA ARG A 18 -15.13 1.90 -3.96
C ARG A 18 -15.75 1.73 -2.56
N VAL A 19 -15.05 1.10 -1.63
CA VAL A 19 -15.60 0.72 -0.31
C VAL A 19 -15.74 1.93 0.62
N LEU A 20 -14.81 2.88 0.54
CA LEU A 20 -14.82 4.11 1.34
C LEU A 20 -15.61 5.24 0.68
N ALA A 21 -16.23 4.98 -0.48
CA ALA A 21 -16.98 5.95 -1.27
C ALA A 21 -16.21 7.26 -1.50
N LEU A 22 -14.91 7.14 -1.84
CA LEU A 22 -14.07 8.29 -2.11
C LEU A 22 -14.55 9.06 -3.35
N PRO A 23 -14.42 10.39 -3.37
CA PRO A 23 -14.97 11.24 -4.41
C PRO A 23 -14.43 10.85 -5.80
N GLU A 24 -15.30 10.90 -6.80
CA GLU A 24 -14.93 10.62 -8.19
C GLU A 24 -14.33 11.81 -8.93
N ARG A 25 -14.29 13.00 -8.30
CA ARG A 25 -13.66 14.18 -8.92
C ARG A 25 -12.19 13.86 -9.18
N ASP A 26 -11.77 13.99 -10.43
CA ASP A 26 -10.40 13.74 -10.86
C ASP A 26 -9.40 14.51 -9.98
N GLY A 27 -8.49 13.78 -9.33
CA GLY A 27 -7.35 14.33 -8.59
C GLY A 27 -7.58 14.68 -7.11
N ALA A 28 -8.83 14.78 -6.64
CA ALA A 28 -9.07 15.25 -5.26
C ALA A 28 -8.54 14.29 -4.18
N VAL A 29 -8.56 12.99 -4.46
CA VAL A 29 -8.02 11.97 -3.53
C VAL A 29 -6.50 12.02 -3.53
N GLU A 30 -5.91 12.10 -4.71
CA GLU A 30 -4.47 12.18 -4.92
C GLU A 30 -3.88 13.46 -4.27
N GLU A 31 -4.55 14.60 -4.41
CA GLU A 31 -4.17 15.85 -3.73
C GLU A 31 -4.21 15.71 -2.21
N ALA A 32 -5.27 15.09 -1.66
CA ALA A 32 -5.38 14.86 -0.23
C ALA A 32 -4.28 13.92 0.29
N LEU A 33 -3.94 12.88 -0.48
CA LEU A 33 -2.85 11.97 -0.14
C LEU A 33 -1.49 12.66 -0.23
N ALA A 34 -1.24 13.48 -1.25
CA ALA A 34 0.01 14.21 -1.41
C ALA A 34 0.22 15.26 -0.32
N ALA A 35 -0.86 15.87 0.20
CA ALA A 35 -0.81 16.83 1.29
C ALA A 35 -0.69 16.20 2.68
N ALA A 36 -0.94 14.89 2.82
CA ALA A 36 -0.87 14.20 4.10
C ALA A 36 0.59 13.91 4.51
N GLU A 37 0.91 14.23 5.77
CA GLU A 37 2.18 13.86 6.38
C GLU A 37 2.35 12.34 6.41
N PRO A 38 3.54 11.80 6.11
CA PRO A 38 3.84 10.37 6.29
C PRO A 38 3.50 9.88 7.70
N ASP A 39 2.72 8.79 7.77
CA ASP A 39 2.23 8.20 9.03
C ASP A 39 1.47 9.19 9.96
N GLY A 40 1.04 10.34 9.44
CA GLY A 40 0.37 11.39 10.22
C GLY A 40 -1.03 11.01 10.73
N HIS A 41 -1.60 9.92 10.21
CA HIS A 41 -2.93 9.43 10.55
C HIS A 41 -3.01 8.60 11.85
N GLY A 42 -1.88 8.09 12.35
CA GLY A 42 -1.84 7.22 13.54
C GLY A 42 -2.54 5.85 13.39
N LEU A 43 -2.85 5.44 12.15
CA LEU A 43 -3.44 4.13 11.84
C LEU A 43 -2.37 3.07 11.58
N THR A 44 -2.71 1.81 11.84
CA THR A 44 -1.90 0.67 11.39
C THR A 44 -2.71 -0.21 10.45
N ALA A 45 -2.12 -0.52 9.28
CA ALA A 45 -2.78 -1.29 8.24
C ALA A 45 -2.01 -2.57 7.87
N LEU A 46 -2.72 -3.70 7.87
CA LEU A 46 -2.32 -4.92 7.18
C LEU A 46 -3.14 -5.03 5.89
N PRO A 47 -2.53 -4.95 4.69
CA PRO A 47 -3.29 -4.76 3.46
C PRO A 47 -3.86 -6.06 2.86
N PHE A 48 -3.88 -7.18 3.59
CA PHE A 48 -4.12 -8.55 3.09
C PHE A 48 -5.57 -8.82 2.63
N LEU A 49 -6.08 -8.05 1.68
CA LEU A 49 -7.44 -8.15 1.14
C LEU A 49 -7.68 -9.47 0.39
N ALA A 50 -6.64 -10.00 -0.25
CA ALA A 50 -6.62 -11.25 -1.01
C ALA A 50 -5.53 -12.22 -0.49
N GLY A 51 -5.33 -12.23 0.83
CA GLY A 51 -4.33 -13.06 1.49
C GLY A 51 -2.89 -12.56 1.30
N GLU A 52 -1.94 -13.26 1.93
CA GLU A 52 -0.53 -12.90 1.90
C GLU A 52 0.29 -13.96 1.15
N ARG A 53 0.99 -13.55 0.08
CA ARG A 53 1.88 -14.42 -0.70
C ARG A 53 3.37 -14.23 -0.39
N SER A 54 3.73 -13.13 0.23
CA SER A 54 5.09 -12.89 0.72
C SER A 54 5.00 -11.85 1.82
N THR A 55 5.79 -11.97 2.88
CA THR A 55 6.85 -12.95 3.14
C THR A 55 6.36 -14.13 3.99
N GLY A 56 5.17 -14.04 4.60
CA GLY A 56 4.62 -15.06 5.52
C GLY A 56 3.88 -16.22 4.87
N TRP A 57 3.42 -16.07 3.61
CA TRP A 57 2.68 -17.11 2.88
C TRP A 57 1.38 -17.58 3.58
N HIS A 58 0.62 -16.63 4.11
CA HIS A 58 -0.66 -16.87 4.78
C HIS A 58 -1.83 -16.59 3.82
N GLU A 59 -2.29 -17.60 3.09
CA GLU A 59 -3.40 -17.46 2.13
C GLU A 59 -4.73 -17.03 2.80
N ASP A 60 -4.95 -17.47 4.03
CA ASP A 60 -6.13 -17.13 4.81
C ASP A 60 -6.03 -15.79 5.55
N ALA A 61 -4.91 -15.06 5.39
CA ALA A 61 -4.77 -13.74 5.97
C ALA A 61 -5.90 -12.81 5.47
N ARG A 62 -6.35 -11.92 6.35
CA ARG A 62 -7.36 -10.90 6.05
C ARG A 62 -6.81 -9.54 6.46
N ALA A 63 -7.23 -8.53 5.72
CA ALA A 63 -6.82 -7.16 6.01
C ALA A 63 -7.28 -6.73 7.40
N ALA A 64 -6.46 -5.90 8.03
CA ALA A 64 -6.78 -5.27 9.32
C ALA A 64 -6.44 -3.79 9.25
N LEU A 65 -7.29 -2.96 9.83
CA LEU A 65 -7.04 -1.54 10.02
C LEU A 65 -7.37 -1.20 11.46
N THR A 66 -6.37 -0.76 12.21
CA THR A 66 -6.50 -0.49 13.65
C THR A 66 -6.12 0.96 13.96
N GLY A 67 -6.60 1.47 15.10
CA GLY A 67 -6.38 2.86 15.52
C GLY A 67 -7.47 3.84 15.07
N LEU A 68 -8.59 3.35 14.53
CA LEU A 68 -9.71 4.19 14.11
C LEU A 68 -10.29 4.99 15.29
N GLY A 69 -10.53 6.28 15.04
CA GLY A 69 -11.23 7.18 15.94
C GLY A 69 -12.30 7.99 15.21
N LEU A 70 -13.07 8.81 15.94
CA LEU A 70 -14.14 9.62 15.34
C LEU A 70 -13.64 10.66 14.34
N ALA A 71 -12.37 11.06 14.44
CA ALA A 71 -11.74 12.00 13.51
C ALA A 71 -11.14 11.32 12.27
N THR A 72 -11.08 9.98 12.23
CA THR A 72 -10.49 9.27 11.09
C THR A 72 -11.32 9.48 9.83
N THR A 73 -10.66 9.88 8.76
CA THR A 73 -11.28 10.14 7.45
C THR A 73 -11.02 9.00 6.46
N ALA A 74 -11.83 8.93 5.40
CA ALA A 74 -11.61 7.96 4.32
C ALA A 74 -10.23 8.12 3.63
N PRO A 75 -9.71 9.34 3.38
CA PRO A 75 -8.33 9.54 2.94
C PRO A 75 -7.29 8.98 3.91
N ASP A 76 -7.46 9.13 5.24
CA ASP A 76 -6.53 8.57 6.23
C ASP A 76 -6.45 7.04 6.11
N MET A 77 -7.62 6.40 5.99
CA MET A 77 -7.71 4.94 5.83
C MET A 77 -7.05 4.48 4.52
N LEU A 78 -7.26 5.22 3.42
CA LEU A 78 -6.61 4.92 2.14
C LEU A 78 -5.09 5.07 2.24
N ARG A 79 -4.62 6.18 2.83
CA ARG A 79 -3.18 6.44 3.03
C ARG A 79 -2.53 5.32 3.81
N ALA A 80 -3.13 4.91 4.94
CA ALA A 80 -2.63 3.83 5.77
C ALA A 80 -2.55 2.50 5.00
N LEU A 81 -3.57 2.17 4.18
CA LEU A 81 -3.55 0.96 3.35
C LEU A 81 -2.43 0.99 2.30
N LEU A 82 -2.20 2.13 1.63
CA LEU A 82 -1.13 2.28 0.64
C LEU A 82 0.26 2.24 1.28
N GLU A 83 0.44 2.88 2.44
CA GLU A 83 1.67 2.76 3.23
C GLU A 83 1.89 1.31 3.67
N GLY A 84 0.84 0.60 4.07
CA GLY A 84 0.87 -0.83 4.33
C GLY A 84 1.41 -1.64 3.13
N VAL A 85 0.93 -1.37 1.91
CA VAL A 85 1.45 -2.00 0.68
C VAL A 85 2.93 -1.66 0.48
N ALA A 86 3.34 -0.40 0.68
CA ALA A 86 4.72 0.03 0.56
C ALA A 86 5.64 -0.69 1.57
N PHE A 87 5.21 -0.82 2.84
CA PHE A 87 5.92 -1.60 3.85
C PHE A 87 6.06 -3.07 3.47
N ARG A 88 5.04 -3.66 2.83
CA ARG A 88 5.13 -5.04 2.32
C ARG A 88 6.18 -5.17 1.22
N LEU A 89 6.25 -4.21 0.30
CA LEU A 89 7.29 -4.18 -0.73
C LEU A 89 8.68 -3.99 -0.10
N GLY A 90 8.81 -3.09 0.89
CA GLY A 90 10.03 -2.90 1.67
C GLY A 90 10.50 -4.18 2.36
N ALA A 91 9.60 -4.91 3.02
CA ALA A 91 9.93 -6.16 3.69
C ALA A 91 10.38 -7.28 2.73
N VAL A 92 9.87 -7.28 1.50
CA VAL A 92 10.37 -8.17 0.43
C VAL A 92 11.75 -7.70 -0.03
N TYR A 93 11.91 -6.40 -0.27
CA TYR A 93 13.19 -5.81 -0.68
C TYR A 93 14.31 -6.08 0.33
N GLU A 94 14.07 -5.90 1.63
CA GLU A 94 15.05 -6.17 2.69
C GLU A 94 15.59 -7.61 2.66
N ARG A 95 14.79 -8.58 2.22
CA ARG A 95 15.21 -9.98 2.07
C ARG A 95 15.99 -10.25 0.79
N LEU A 96 15.74 -9.45 -0.25
CA LEU A 96 16.39 -9.59 -1.57
C LEU A 96 17.66 -8.75 -1.69
N ALA A 97 17.73 -7.60 -1.03
CA ALA A 97 18.84 -6.65 -1.12
C ALA A 97 20.22 -7.27 -0.80
N PRO A 98 20.36 -8.17 0.20
CA PRO A 98 21.65 -8.84 0.46
C PRO A 98 22.12 -9.78 -0.66
N LEU A 99 21.24 -10.13 -1.60
CA LEU A 99 21.53 -10.99 -2.75
C LEU A 99 21.84 -10.18 -4.02
N ALA A 100 21.61 -8.86 -4.00
CA ALA A 100 21.88 -7.96 -5.11
C ALA A 100 23.30 -7.36 -5.04
N SER A 101 23.78 -6.80 -6.13
CA SER A 101 25.02 -6.01 -6.11
C SER A 101 24.82 -4.74 -5.27
N SER A 102 25.88 -4.21 -4.65
CA SER A 102 25.77 -3.01 -3.81
C SER A 102 25.34 -1.74 -4.56
N ASP A 103 25.45 -1.74 -5.89
CA ASP A 103 25.13 -0.66 -6.81
C ASP A 103 23.84 -0.90 -7.62
N HIS A 104 23.00 -1.85 -7.18
CA HIS A 104 21.76 -2.16 -7.88
C HIS A 104 20.75 -0.99 -7.87
N THR A 105 19.94 -0.93 -8.91
CA THR A 105 18.85 0.05 -9.04
C THR A 105 17.50 -0.63 -8.78
N VAL A 106 16.61 0.06 -8.06
CA VAL A 106 15.20 -0.33 -7.94
C VAL A 106 14.41 0.31 -9.08
N VAL A 107 13.75 -0.53 -9.89
CA VAL A 107 12.90 -0.07 -11.00
C VAL A 107 11.45 -0.40 -10.67
N ALA A 108 10.61 0.63 -10.60
CA ALA A 108 9.18 0.49 -10.28
C ALA A 108 8.35 0.66 -11.56
N THR A 109 7.43 -0.27 -11.83
CA THR A 109 6.54 -0.25 -13.00
C THR A 109 5.12 -0.69 -12.62
N GLY A 110 4.14 -0.39 -13.46
CA GLY A 110 2.75 -0.83 -13.29
C GLY A 110 1.74 0.30 -13.34
N GLY A 111 0.48 -0.04 -13.62
CA GLY A 111 -0.57 0.95 -13.89
C GLY A 111 -0.91 1.87 -12.72
N ALA A 112 -0.69 1.43 -11.48
CA ALA A 112 -0.90 2.28 -10.29
C ALA A 112 0.12 3.44 -10.26
N LEU A 113 1.39 3.14 -10.50
CA LEU A 113 2.47 4.13 -10.55
C LEU A 113 2.33 5.09 -11.73
N ALA A 114 1.84 4.61 -12.87
CA ALA A 114 1.58 5.45 -14.04
C ALA A 114 0.45 6.47 -13.82
N ARG A 115 -0.47 6.21 -12.87
CA ARG A 115 -1.64 7.05 -12.58
C ARG A 115 -1.51 7.88 -11.31
N SER A 116 -0.55 7.55 -10.44
CA SER A 116 -0.23 8.27 -9.21
C SER A 116 1.28 8.58 -9.22
N PRO A 117 1.71 9.65 -9.91
CA PRO A 117 3.13 9.98 -10.05
C PRO A 117 3.75 10.64 -8.80
N THR A 118 2.92 10.97 -7.82
CA THR A 118 3.28 11.59 -6.54
C THR A 118 3.06 10.62 -5.40
#